data_AF-D6RHT3-F1
#
_entry.id   AF-D6RHT3-F1
#
_cell.length_a   1.000
_cell.length_b   1.000
_cell.length_c   1.000
_cell.angle_alpha   90.00
_cell.angle_beta   90.00
_cell.angle_gamma   90.00
#
_symmetry.space_group_name_H-M   'P 1'
#
loop_
_entity.id
_entity.type
_entity.pdbx_description
1 polymer ?
#
loop_
_entity_poly.entity_id
_entity_poly.type
_entity_poly.pdbx_seq_one_letter_code
_entity_poly.pdbx_strand_id
1 'polypeptide(L)' 'MPPPSDIVKVAIEWPGANAQLLEIDQKRPLASIIKEVCDGPEMTLRTGQSYNWPSPRPGLHAS' A
#
# COMPACT_ATOMS: atom_id res chain seq x y z
N MET A 1 -24.19 -14.93 -19.37
CA MET A 1 -23.30 -13.86 -18.90
C MET A 1 -22.37 -14.46 -17.84
N PRO A 2 -21.05 -14.28 -17.91
CA PRO A 2 -20.16 -14.77 -16.85
C PRO A 2 -20.47 -14.04 -15.53
N PRO A 3 -20.31 -14.70 -14.38
CA PRO A 3 -20.46 -14.04 -13.10
C PRO A 3 -19.42 -12.90 -12.96
N PRO A 4 -19.79 -11.78 -12.30
CA PRO A 4 -18.84 -10.71 -12.03
C PRO A 4 -17.66 -11.25 -11.20
N SER A 5 -16.47 -10.74 -11.48
CA SER A 5 -15.26 -11.12 -10.74
C SER A 5 -15.31 -10.53 -9.33
N ASP A 6 -14.88 -11.31 -8.34
CA ASP A 6 -14.76 -10.89 -6.93
C ASP A 6 -13.51 -10.01 -6.69
N ILE A 7 -13.07 -9.25 -7.70
CA ILE A 7 -11.88 -8.40 -7.64
C ILE A 7 -12.30 -6.93 -7.55
N VAL A 8 -11.78 -6.21 -6.56
CA VAL A 8 -12.03 -4.79 -6.32
C VAL A 8 -10.75 -4.00 -6.50
N LYS A 9 -10.76 -2.97 -7.36
CA LYS A 9 -9.60 -2.08 -7.57
C LYS A 9 -9.64 -0.92 -6.58
N VAL A 10 -8.53 -0.68 -5.88
CA VAL A 10 -8.41 0.35 -4.85
C VAL A 10 -7.11 1.13 -4.97
N ALA A 11 -7.12 2.36 -4.43
CA ALA A 11 -5.91 3.13 -4.16
C ALA A 11 -5.72 3.19 -2.63
N ILE A 12 -4.57 2.73 -2.15
CA ILE A 12 -4.23 2.72 -0.72
C ILE A 12 -3.27 3.88 -0.45
N GLU A 13 -3.70 4.80 0.40
CA GLU A 13 -2.89 5.94 0.81
C GLU A 13 -2.11 5.64 2.08
N TRP A 14 -0.89 6.19 2.12
CA TRP A 14 -0.07 6.22 3.32
C TRP A 14 0.53 7.62 3.46
N PRO A 15 0.58 8.21 4.67
CA PRO A 15 1.07 9.58 4.83
C PRO A 15 2.45 9.75 4.19
N GLY A 16 2.68 10.80 3.41
CA GLY A 16 3.98 11.05 2.78
C GLY A 16 4.37 10.14 1.62
N ALA A 17 3.63 9.05 1.33
CA ALA A 17 3.85 8.17 0.18
C ALA A 17 2.88 8.47 -0.96
N ASN A 18 3.23 8.00 -2.16
CA ASN A 18 2.28 7.90 -3.26
C ASN A 18 1.27 6.78 -2.99
N ALA A 19 0.04 6.93 -3.53
CA ALA A 19 -0.99 5.91 -3.39
C ALA A 19 -0.58 4.62 -4.13
N GLN A 20 -0.78 3.48 -3.49
CA GLN A 20 -0.56 2.16 -4.09
C GLN A 20 -1.84 1.68 -4.75
N LEU A 21 -1.79 1.34 -6.03
CA LEU A 21 -2.93 0.79 -6.77
C LEU A 21 -2.94 -0.73 -6.63
N LEU A 22 -4.00 -1.28 -6.02
CA LEU A 22 -4.13 -2.71 -5.77
C LEU A 22 -5.42 -3.27 -6.37
N GLU A 23 -5.36 -4.52 -6.82
CA GLU A 23 -6.53 -5.34 -7.14
C GLU A 23 -6.74 -6.35 -6.01
N ILE A 24 -7.80 -6.17 -5.23
CA ILE A 24 -8.15 -7.00 -4.08
C ILE A 24 -9.11 -8.08 -4.51
N ASP A 25 -8.65 -9.33 -4.52
CA ASP A 25 -9.52 -10.50 -4.57
C ASP A 25 -10.20 -10.69 -3.20
N GLN A 26 -11.52 -10.58 -3.16
CA GLN A 26 -12.33 -10.72 -1.94
C GLN A 26 -12.24 -12.11 -1.30
N LYS A 27 -11.68 -13.10 -2.01
CA LYS A 27 -11.40 -14.45 -1.47
C LYS A 27 -10.12 -14.49 -0.63
N ARG A 28 -9.24 -13.50 -0.78
CA ARG A 28 -7.99 -13.42 -0.01
C ARG A 28 -8.27 -12.86 1.39
N PRO A 29 -7.67 -13.42 2.45
CA PRO A 29 -7.74 -12.83 3.77
C PRO A 29 -7.18 -11.40 3.76
N LEU A 30 -7.89 -10.45 4.38
CA LEU A 30 -7.45 -9.06 4.49
C LEU A 30 -6.05 -8.94 5.11
N ALA A 31 -5.71 -9.81 6.07
CA ALA A 31 -4.38 -9.85 6.68
C ALA A 31 -3.25 -10.10 5.65
N SER A 32 -3.49 -10.93 4.63
CA SER A 32 -2.50 -11.15 3.56
C SER A 32 -2.31 -9.91 2.70
N ILE A 33 -3.38 -9.18 2.43
CA ILE A 33 -3.35 -7.94 1.63
C ILE A 33 -2.63 -6.84 2.41
N ILE A 34 -2.96 -6.67 3.70
CA ILE A 34 -2.30 -5.69 4.58
C ILE A 34 -0.81 -5.99 4.68
N LYS A 35 -0.43 -7.26 4.83
CA LYS A 35 0.98 -7.65 4.84
C LYS A 35 1.68 -7.28 3.54
N GLU A 36 1.07 -7.51 2.39
CA GLU A 36 1.62 -7.12 1.08
C GLU A 36 1.79 -5.59 0.95
N VAL A 37 0.84 -4.80 1.45
CA VAL A 37 0.92 -3.33 1.45
C VAL A 37 2.03 -2.80 2.37
N CYS A 38 2.24 -3.46 3.52
CA CYS A 38 3.25 -3.07 4.50
C CYS A 38 4.65 -3.59 4.15
N ASP A 39 4.76 -4.78 3.55
CA ASP A 39 6.02 -5.42 3.12
C ASP A 39 6.40 -5.00 1.68
N GLY A 40 5.50 -4.29 0.98
CA GLY A 40 5.65 -3.88 -0.41
C GLY A 40 6.92 -3.03 -0.63
N PRO A 41 7.57 -3.20 -1.80
CA PRO A 41 8.86 -2.60 -2.08
C PRO A 41 8.73 -1.09 -2.18
N GLU A 42 9.48 -0.38 -1.33
CA GLU A 42 9.64 1.07 -1.32
C GLU A 42 8.31 1.84 -1.42
N MET A 43 7.79 2.28 -0.29
CA MET A 43 6.82 3.39 -0.32
C MET A 43 7.56 4.61 -0.87
N THR A 44 7.43 4.88 -2.17
CA THR A 44 8.00 6.08 -2.78
C THR A 44 7.32 7.27 -2.13
N LEU A 45 8.08 8.01 -1.33
CA LEU A 45 7.63 9.26 -0.76
C LEU A 45 7.30 10.22 -1.89
N ARG A 46 6.39 11.18 -1.64
CA ARG A 46 6.08 12.24 -2.62
C ARG A 46 7.33 13.03 -3.05
N THR A 47 8.39 12.98 -2.25
CA THR A 47 9.71 13.57 -2.51
C THR A 47 10.61 12.75 -3.44
N GLY A 48 10.15 11.58 -3.92
CA GLY A 48 10.94 10.64 -4.72
C GLY A 48 11.93 9.80 -3.92
N GLN A 49 11.93 9.94 -2.58
CA GLN A 49 12.74 9.11 -1.70
C GLN A 49 12.02 7.81 -1.36
N SER A 50 12.79 6.74 -1.23
CA SER A 50 12.26 5.44 -0.88
C SER A 50 12.25 5.18 0.62
N TYR A 51 11.20 4.50 1.08
CA TYR A 51 11.00 4.19 2.48
C TYR A 51 10.73 2.69 2.68
N ASN A 52 11.39 2.10 3.69
CA ASN A 52 11.13 0.74 4.12
C ASN A 52 10.51 0.73 5.52
N TRP A 53 9.25 0.30 5.62
CA TRP A 53 8.55 0.11 6.89
C TRP A 53 9.24 -1.02 7.70
N PRO A 54 9.40 -0.92 9.03
CA PRO A 54 8.90 0.10 9.97
C PRO A 54 9.91 1.21 10.32
N SER A 55 10.94 1.44 9.50
CA SER A 55 11.99 2.42 9.81
C SER A 55 11.41 3.82 10.03
N PRO A 56 12.03 4.72 10.82
CA PRO A 56 11.57 6.11 10.90
C PRO A 56 11.62 6.79 9.52
N ARG A 57 10.57 7.56 9.19
CA ARG A 57 10.51 8.29 7.91
C ARG A 57 11.61 9.35 7.85
N PRO A 58 12.43 9.40 6.78
CA PRO A 58 13.34 10.50 6.56
C PRO A 58 12.57 11.84 6.49
N GLY A 59 12.99 12.83 7.28
CA GLY A 59 12.41 14.19 7.25
C GLY A 59 11.19 14.43 8.14
N LEU A 60 10.67 13.41 8.83
CA LEU A 60 9.67 13.61 9.87
C LEU A 60 10.38 13.90 11.21
N HIS A 61 10.97 15.09 11.35
CA HIS A 61 11.39 15.56 12.68
C HIS A 61 10.12 15.72 13.52
N ALA A 62 10.00 14.91 14.58
CA ALA A 62 9.02 15.14 15.63
C ALA A 62 9.28 16.55 16.18
N SER A 63 8.31 17.45 15.97
CA SER A 63 8.25 18.71 16.72
C SER A 63 7.87 18.43 18.17
#